data_AF-A0A1T4N5A3-F1
#
_entry.id   AF-A0A1T4N5A3-F1
#
_cell.length_a   1.000
_cell.length_b   1.000
_cell.length_c   1.000
_cell.angle_alpha   90.00
_cell.angle_beta   90.00
_cell.angle_gamma   90.00
#
_symmetry.space_group_name_H-M   'P 1'
#
loop_
_entity.id
_entity.type
_entity.pdbx_description
1 polymer ?
#
loop_
_entity_poly.entity_id
_entity_poly.type
_entity_poly.pdbx_seq_one_letter_code
_entity_poly.pdbx_strand_id
1 'polypeptide(L)'
;MMIERIQREHGYMARLLAILRDKLQLLKVEKSVNYSLIKEIVDYLGSHSEAIHHPKEDIIYRYYIEHYAQEPTIDNLEKEHLQLAEQTQSFLNLIDMILQDAVVPQALFIDQLEAFIETQLHHLELEDKSVLPLINQTFSISDWQKVEAQWTNNEDDPVFGETIAERFSQLARRVRKSNAESI
;
A
#
# COMPACT_ATOMS: atom_id res chain seq x y z
N MET A 1 -8.42 -13.82 -11.02
CA MET A 1 -8.65 -14.31 -9.64
C MET A 1 -8.23 -13.23 -8.65
N MET A 2 -8.77 -13.24 -7.43
CA MET A 2 -8.48 -12.27 -6.38
C MET A 2 -6.99 -12.10 -6.10
N ILE A 3 -6.23 -13.20 -6.00
CA ILE A 3 -4.78 -13.17 -5.79
C ILE A 3 -4.02 -12.39 -6.88
N GLU A 4 -4.45 -12.50 -8.14
CA GLU A 4 -3.84 -11.74 -9.23
C GLU A 4 -4.15 -10.24 -9.14
N ARG A 5 -5.28 -9.87 -8.52
CA ARG A 5 -5.61 -8.46 -8.25
C ARG A 5 -4.70 -7.89 -7.17
N ILE A 6 -4.55 -8.62 -6.05
CA ILE A 6 -3.64 -8.28 -4.94
C ILE A 6 -2.21 -8.10 -5.44
N GLN A 7 -1.68 -9.06 -6.21
CA GLN A 7 -0.31 -8.96 -6.76
C GLN A 7 -0.12 -7.75 -7.70
N ARG A 8 -1.16 -7.37 -8.46
CA ARG A 8 -1.09 -6.14 -9.28
C ARG A 8 -1.09 -4.89 -8.40
N GLU A 9 -1.91 -4.88 -7.36
CA GLU A 9 -1.98 -3.79 -6.38
C GLU A 9 -0.63 -3.62 -5.65
N HIS A 10 0.04 -4.70 -5.23
CA HIS A 10 1.40 -4.66 -4.69
C HIS A 10 2.37 -3.99 -5.67
N GLY A 11 2.28 -4.32 -6.95
CA GLY A 11 3.08 -3.67 -8.00
C GLY A 11 2.82 -2.16 -8.10
N TYR A 12 1.59 -1.71 -7.92
CA TYR A 12 1.24 -0.29 -7.89
C TYR A 12 1.78 0.41 -6.63
N MET A 13 1.60 -0.20 -5.47
CA MET A 13 2.09 0.31 -4.18
C MET A 13 3.61 0.41 -4.16
N ALA A 14 4.33 -0.62 -4.61
CA ALA A 14 5.79 -0.63 -4.70
C ALA A 14 6.32 0.51 -5.58
N ARG A 15 5.63 0.84 -6.69
CA ARG A 15 6.00 1.97 -7.55
C ARG A 15 5.81 3.32 -6.86
N LEU A 16 4.73 3.49 -6.11
CA LEU A 16 4.50 4.70 -5.32
C LEU A 16 5.53 4.86 -4.20
N LEU A 17 5.87 3.77 -3.51
CA LEU A 17 6.93 3.73 -2.51
C LEU A 17 8.30 4.05 -3.10
N ALA A 18 8.58 3.64 -4.34
CA ALA A 18 9.80 4.04 -5.06
C ALA A 18 9.85 5.57 -5.32
N ILE A 19 8.73 6.19 -5.71
CA ILE A 19 8.66 7.65 -5.87
C ILE A 19 8.93 8.36 -4.53
N LEU A 20 8.39 7.83 -3.42
CA LEU A 20 8.66 8.37 -2.08
C LEU A 20 10.13 8.22 -1.69
N ARG A 21 10.78 7.09 -2.02
CA ARG A 21 12.23 6.91 -1.82
C ARG A 21 13.05 7.96 -2.56
N ASP A 22 12.69 8.30 -3.80
CA ASP A 22 13.39 9.38 -4.52
C ASP A 22 13.25 10.72 -3.80
N LYS A 23 12.07 11.01 -3.22
CA LYS A 23 11.87 12.24 -2.42
C LYS A 23 12.67 12.20 -1.12
N LEU A 24 12.75 11.06 -0.46
CA LEU A 24 13.59 10.85 0.71
C LEU A 24 15.07 11.15 0.39
N GLN A 25 15.59 10.65 -0.74
CA GLN A 25 16.98 10.91 -1.14
C GLN A 25 17.25 12.40 -1.40
N LEU A 26 16.30 13.11 -2.02
CA LEU A 26 16.40 14.57 -2.21
C LEU A 26 16.44 15.31 -0.86
N LEU A 27 15.57 14.94 0.08
CA LEU A 27 15.54 15.53 1.42
C LEU A 27 16.84 15.31 2.19
N LYS A 28 17.44 14.11 2.10
CA LYS A 28 18.72 13.77 2.74
C LYS A 28 19.90 14.61 2.25
N VAL A 29 19.81 15.21 1.06
CA VAL A 29 20.80 16.16 0.51
C VAL A 29 20.30 17.60 0.50
N GLU A 30 19.35 17.92 1.40
CA GLU A 30 18.79 19.27 1.61
C GLU A 30 18.14 19.91 0.37
N LYS A 31 17.69 19.08 -0.59
CA LYS A 31 16.94 19.57 -1.75
C LYS A 31 15.46 19.68 -1.43
N SER A 32 14.79 20.64 -2.06
CA SER A 32 13.36 20.84 -1.93
C SER A 32 12.55 19.72 -2.57
N VAL A 33 11.40 19.42 -1.97
CA VAL A 33 10.43 18.44 -2.47
C VAL A 33 9.03 19.05 -2.47
N ASN A 34 8.11 18.41 -3.20
CA ASN A 34 6.70 18.77 -3.17
C ASN A 34 5.99 17.94 -2.09
N TYR A 35 5.72 18.53 -0.92
CA TYR A 35 5.03 17.87 0.19
C TYR A 35 3.58 17.50 -0.14
N SER A 36 2.90 18.27 -1.00
CA SER A 36 1.55 17.93 -1.46
C SER A 36 1.53 16.63 -2.28
N LEU A 37 2.57 16.38 -3.08
CA LEU A 37 2.73 15.10 -3.80
C LEU A 37 3.00 13.96 -2.82
N ILE A 38 3.83 14.17 -1.80
CA ILE A 38 4.07 13.15 -0.77
C ILE A 38 2.74 12.82 -0.08
N LYS A 39 1.96 13.84 0.31
CA LYS A 39 0.62 13.64 0.89
C LYS A 39 -0.29 12.84 -0.04
N GLU A 40 -0.39 13.23 -1.32
CA GLU A 40 -1.26 12.57 -2.30
C GLU A 40 -0.93 11.07 -2.44
N ILE A 41 0.36 10.71 -2.40
CA ILE A 41 0.80 9.31 -2.45
C ILE A 41 0.46 8.58 -1.15
N VAL A 42 0.80 9.14 0.01
CA VAL A 42 0.56 8.50 1.31
C VAL A 42 -0.94 8.34 1.57
N ASP A 43 -1.75 9.33 1.17
CA ASP A 43 -3.22 9.32 1.27
C ASP A 43 -3.84 8.24 0.38
N TYR A 44 -3.34 8.08 -0.85
CA TYR A 44 -3.74 6.97 -1.71
C TYR A 44 -3.35 5.62 -1.10
N LEU A 45 -2.09 5.46 -0.66
CA LEU A 45 -1.62 4.21 -0.07
C LEU A 45 -2.45 3.84 1.16
N GLY A 46 -2.74 4.77 2.08
CA GLY A 46 -3.58 4.48 3.24
C GLY A 46 -5.03 4.15 2.85
N SER A 47 -5.70 5.10 2.18
CA SER A 47 -7.13 4.96 1.91
C SER A 47 -7.48 3.81 0.98
N HIS A 48 -6.65 3.54 -0.04
CA HIS A 48 -6.87 2.40 -0.93
C HIS A 48 -6.53 1.08 -0.24
N SER A 49 -5.48 1.05 0.60
CA SER A 49 -5.11 -0.18 1.28
C SER A 49 -6.20 -0.62 2.25
N GLU A 50 -6.70 0.30 3.08
CA GLU A 50 -7.73 0.02 4.08
C GLU A 50 -9.10 -0.28 3.48
N ALA A 51 -9.50 0.40 2.41
CA ALA A 51 -10.83 0.24 1.84
C ALA A 51 -10.94 -0.94 0.88
N ILE A 52 -9.85 -1.26 0.16
CA ILE A 52 -9.89 -2.14 -1.01
C ILE A 52 -8.88 -3.27 -0.95
N HIS A 53 -7.64 -3.00 -0.56
CA HIS A 53 -6.57 -4.00 -0.63
C HIS A 53 -6.63 -5.00 0.53
N HIS A 54 -6.37 -4.55 1.77
CA HIS A 54 -6.33 -5.39 2.96
C HIS A 54 -7.64 -6.16 3.17
N PRO A 55 -8.85 -5.61 2.90
CA PRO A 55 -10.08 -6.40 3.01
C PRO A 55 -10.11 -7.66 2.12
N LYS A 56 -9.45 -7.67 0.96
CA LYS A 56 -9.34 -8.88 0.13
C LYS A 56 -8.36 -9.88 0.75
N GLU A 57 -7.25 -9.38 1.27
CA GLU A 57 -6.24 -10.20 1.94
C GLU A 57 -6.83 -10.85 3.19
N ASP A 58 -7.53 -10.09 4.04
CA ASP A 58 -8.20 -10.59 5.24
C ASP A 58 -9.21 -11.70 4.92
N ILE A 59 -9.95 -11.60 3.81
CA ILE A 59 -10.85 -12.68 3.36
C ILE A 59 -10.05 -13.95 3.07
N ILE A 60 -8.94 -13.83 2.35
CA ILE A 60 -8.08 -14.95 1.97
C ILE A 60 -7.40 -15.55 3.22
N TYR A 61 -6.84 -14.72 4.08
CA TYR A 61 -6.12 -15.09 5.29
C TYR A 61 -7.03 -15.83 6.26
N ARG A 62 -8.22 -15.30 6.56
CA ARG A 62 -9.19 -15.97 7.44
C ARG A 62 -9.62 -17.32 6.89
N TYR A 63 -9.93 -17.39 5.59
CA TYR A 63 -10.30 -18.67 4.97
C TYR A 63 -9.15 -19.68 5.05
N TYR A 64 -7.91 -19.25 4.81
CA TYR A 64 -6.75 -20.13 4.94
C TYR A 64 -6.58 -20.63 6.38
N ILE A 65 -6.70 -19.74 7.37
CA ILE A 65 -6.58 -20.07 8.79
C ILE A 65 -7.65 -21.08 9.22
N GLU A 66 -8.92 -20.84 8.84
CA GLU A 66 -10.04 -21.70 9.21
C GLU A 66 -9.93 -23.12 8.63
N HIS A 67 -9.36 -23.26 7.43
CA HIS A 67 -9.40 -24.53 6.69
C HIS A 67 -8.07 -25.28 6.62
N TYR A 68 -6.92 -24.61 6.77
CA TYR A 68 -5.61 -25.20 6.49
C TYR A 68 -4.54 -24.93 7.54
N ALA A 69 -4.60 -23.82 8.27
CA ALA A 69 -3.52 -23.48 9.18
C ALA A 69 -3.46 -24.45 10.38
N GLN A 70 -2.26 -25.01 10.62
CA GLN A 70 -1.95 -25.72 11.87
C GLN A 70 -1.12 -24.85 12.83
N GLU A 71 -0.56 -23.72 12.36
CA GLU A 71 0.25 -22.78 13.16
C GLU A 71 -0.18 -21.31 12.92
N PRO A 72 -0.01 -20.42 13.92
CA PRO A 72 -0.63 -19.08 13.95
C PRO A 72 0.17 -17.98 13.22
N THR A 73 1.00 -18.29 12.22
CA THR A 73 1.85 -17.29 11.54
C THR A 73 1.04 -16.21 10.77
N ILE A 74 -0.15 -16.56 10.28
CA ILE A 74 -1.01 -15.67 9.50
C ILE A 74 -1.87 -14.77 10.40
N ASP A 75 -2.17 -15.17 11.65
CA ASP A 75 -2.90 -14.36 12.64
C ASP A 75 -2.18 -13.03 12.99
N ASN A 76 -0.90 -12.92 12.62
CA ASN A 76 -0.12 -11.70 12.85
C ASN A 76 -0.34 -10.62 11.77
N LEU A 77 -0.81 -10.99 10.57
CA LEU A 77 -0.91 -10.05 9.44
C LEU A 77 -2.07 -9.06 9.56
N GLU A 78 -3.25 -9.51 10.01
CA GLU A 78 -4.38 -8.58 10.25
C GLU A 78 -4.01 -7.51 11.31
N LYS A 79 -3.19 -7.88 12.31
CA LYS A 79 -2.67 -6.93 13.30
C LYS A 79 -1.66 -5.98 12.68
N GLU A 80 -0.85 -6.46 11.76
CA GLU A 80 0.10 -5.64 11.00
C GLU A 80 -0.65 -4.59 10.17
N HIS A 81 -1.76 -4.96 9.50
CA HIS A 81 -2.59 -4.00 8.76
C HIS A 81 -3.11 -2.85 9.64
N LEU A 82 -3.53 -3.13 10.87
CA LEU A 82 -3.93 -2.09 11.83
C LEU A 82 -2.77 -1.17 12.21
N GLN A 83 -1.58 -1.73 12.43
CA GLN A 83 -0.37 -0.95 12.75
C GLN A 83 0.05 -0.07 11.57
N LEU A 84 -0.04 -0.58 10.34
CA LEU A 84 0.22 0.18 9.12
C LEU A 84 -0.75 1.36 8.98
N ALA A 85 -2.04 1.16 9.26
CA ALA A 85 -3.03 2.23 9.24
C ALA A 85 -2.71 3.33 10.26
N GLU A 86 -2.37 2.96 11.51
CA GLU A 86 -1.98 3.91 12.56
C GLU A 86 -0.70 4.70 12.20
N GLN A 87 0.31 4.02 11.65
CA GLN A 87 1.55 4.66 11.19
C GLN A 87 1.25 5.63 10.03
N THR A 88 0.41 5.21 9.09
CA THR A 88 0.02 6.02 7.92
C THR A 88 -0.71 7.29 8.35
N GLN A 89 -1.70 7.17 9.24
CA GLN A 89 -2.45 8.32 9.74
C GLN A 89 -1.54 9.28 10.52
N SER A 90 -0.64 8.75 11.35
CA SER A 90 0.33 9.54 12.10
C SER A 90 1.26 10.32 11.16
N PHE A 91 1.71 9.68 10.07
CA PHE A 91 2.56 10.35 9.07
C PHE A 91 1.80 11.40 8.25
N LEU A 92 0.54 11.13 7.88
CA LEU A 92 -0.33 12.11 7.22
C LEU A 92 -0.50 13.38 8.06
N ASN A 93 -0.73 13.23 9.37
CA ASN A 93 -0.84 14.36 10.29
C ASN A 93 0.45 15.21 10.29
N LEU A 94 1.62 14.59 10.25
CA LEU A 94 2.90 15.30 10.16
C LEU A 94 3.06 16.07 8.84
N ILE A 95 2.62 15.49 7.73
CA ILE A 95 2.64 16.16 6.42
C ILE A 95 1.66 17.35 6.43
N ASP A 96 0.47 17.20 7.02
CA ASP A 96 -0.52 18.27 7.14
C ASP A 96 -0.02 19.44 7.97
N MET A 97 0.73 19.19 9.05
CA MET A 97 1.40 20.24 9.81
C MET A 97 2.32 21.10 8.92
N ILE A 98 3.14 20.47 8.08
CA ILE A 98 4.04 21.17 7.16
C ILE A 98 3.25 21.98 6.13
N LEU A 99 2.17 21.42 5.58
CA LEU A 99 1.32 22.08 4.59
C LEU A 99 0.50 23.24 5.18
N GLN A 100 0.34 23.28 6.51
CA GLN A 100 -0.28 24.38 7.26
C GLN A 100 0.76 25.34 7.86
N ASP A 101 1.97 25.38 7.29
CA ASP A 101 3.07 26.27 7.66
C ASP A 101 3.59 26.09 9.11
N ALA A 102 3.34 24.93 9.74
CA ALA A 102 3.95 24.60 11.03
C ALA A 102 5.44 24.27 10.87
N VAL A 103 6.24 24.64 11.88
CA VAL A 103 7.68 24.33 11.90
C VAL A 103 7.88 22.89 12.35
N VAL A 104 8.28 22.02 11.43
CA VAL A 104 8.65 20.62 11.69
C VAL A 104 10.15 20.44 11.45
N PRO A 105 10.89 19.84 12.39
CA PRO A 105 12.30 19.50 12.16
C PRO A 105 12.47 18.58 10.95
N GLN A 106 13.34 18.95 10.01
CA GLN A 106 13.55 18.17 8.79
C GLN A 106 14.01 16.74 9.08
N ALA A 107 14.86 16.55 10.08
CA ALA A 107 15.31 15.23 10.52
C ALA A 107 14.13 14.33 10.95
N LEU A 108 13.20 14.89 11.75
CA LEU A 108 11.99 14.16 12.16
C LEU A 108 11.16 13.73 10.96
N PHE A 109 10.98 14.61 9.97
CA PHE A 109 10.22 14.27 8.76
C PHE A 109 10.91 13.18 7.93
N ILE A 110 12.23 13.27 7.77
CA ILE A 110 13.05 12.25 7.07
C ILE A 110 12.91 10.90 7.75
N ASP A 111 13.05 10.84 9.08
CA ASP A 111 12.96 9.61 9.86
C ASP A 111 11.57 8.97 9.73
N GLN A 112 10.50 9.77 9.78
CA GLN A 112 9.13 9.27 9.63
C GLN A 112 8.82 8.81 8.21
N LEU A 113 9.32 9.51 7.19
CA LEU A 113 9.18 9.10 5.79
C LEU A 113 9.94 7.80 5.51
N GLU A 114 11.16 7.67 6.03
CA GLU A 114 11.97 6.44 5.90
C GLU A 114 11.28 5.26 6.59
N ALA A 115 10.85 5.44 7.83
CA ALA A 115 10.13 4.41 8.58
C ALA A 115 8.83 3.99 7.87
N PHE A 116 8.04 4.95 7.35
CA PHE A 116 6.84 4.64 6.58
C PHE A 116 7.15 3.76 5.36
N ILE A 117 8.15 4.15 4.56
CA ILE A 117 8.54 3.41 3.36
C ILE A 117 9.02 1.99 3.71
N GLU A 118 9.86 1.86 4.73
CA GLU A 118 10.45 0.57 5.12
C GLU A 118 9.39 -0.39 5.65
N THR A 119 8.49 0.06 6.53
CA THR A 119 7.43 -0.81 7.05
C THR A 119 6.51 -1.29 5.94
N GLN A 120 6.08 -0.40 5.04
CA GLN A 120 5.19 -0.75 3.93
C GLN A 120 5.86 -1.77 2.97
N LEU A 121 7.15 -1.61 2.67
CA LEU A 121 7.85 -2.55 1.80
C LEU A 121 8.14 -3.89 2.46
N HIS A 122 8.43 -3.89 3.76
CA HIS A 122 8.62 -5.13 4.51
C HIS A 122 7.33 -5.95 4.54
N HIS A 123 6.19 -5.28 4.73
CA HIS A 123 4.87 -5.89 4.69
C HIS A 123 4.61 -6.57 3.34
N LEU A 124 4.71 -5.81 2.24
CA LEU A 124 4.53 -6.34 0.88
C LEU A 124 5.49 -7.51 0.59
N GLU A 125 6.75 -7.42 1.05
CA GLU A 125 7.74 -8.48 0.87
C GLU A 125 7.38 -9.76 1.63
N LEU A 126 6.90 -9.65 2.87
CA LEU A 126 6.44 -10.77 3.67
C LEU A 126 5.29 -11.51 2.96
N GLU A 127 4.32 -10.74 2.48
CA GLU A 127 3.14 -11.29 1.79
C GLU A 127 3.53 -11.96 0.46
N ASP A 128 4.27 -11.25 -0.39
CA ASP A 128 4.65 -11.74 -1.73
C ASP A 128 5.60 -12.94 -1.69
N LYS A 129 6.51 -13.00 -0.72
CA LYS A 129 7.54 -14.05 -0.67
C LYS A 129 7.17 -15.24 0.20
N SER A 130 6.28 -15.06 1.17
CA SER A 130 6.00 -16.09 2.17
C SER A 130 4.53 -16.49 2.19
N VAL A 131 3.63 -15.52 2.34
CA VAL A 131 2.22 -15.79 2.64
C VAL A 131 1.45 -16.18 1.39
N LEU A 132 1.40 -15.32 0.38
CA LEU A 132 0.64 -15.55 -0.85
C LEU A 132 1.12 -16.80 -1.62
N PRO A 133 2.44 -17.09 -1.73
CA PRO A 133 2.90 -18.33 -2.35
C PRO A 133 2.42 -19.59 -1.63
N LEU A 134 2.39 -19.58 -0.29
CA LEU A 134 1.88 -20.69 0.52
C LEU A 134 0.39 -20.91 0.26
N ILE A 135 -0.41 -19.85 0.32
CA ILE A 135 -1.86 -19.92 0.09
C ILE A 135 -2.15 -20.42 -1.33
N ASN A 136 -1.42 -19.93 -2.33
CA ASN A 136 -1.60 -20.32 -3.71
C ASN A 136 -1.27 -21.80 -3.98
N GLN A 137 -0.32 -22.37 -3.24
CA GLN A 137 0.01 -23.80 -3.32
C GLN A 137 -1.02 -24.67 -2.61
N THR A 138 -1.71 -24.14 -1.60
CA THR A 138 -2.67 -24.88 -0.78
C THR A 138 -4.10 -24.83 -1.33
N PHE A 139 -4.56 -23.69 -1.81
CA PHE A 139 -5.95 -23.49 -2.25
C PHE A 139 -6.26 -24.29 -3.52
N SER A 140 -7.38 -25.00 -3.50
CA SER A 140 -7.98 -25.53 -4.72
C SER A 140 -8.74 -24.44 -5.48
N ILE A 141 -9.16 -24.75 -6.71
CA ILE A 141 -10.05 -23.86 -7.49
C ILE A 141 -11.35 -23.56 -6.74
N SER A 142 -11.88 -24.53 -5.99
CA SER A 142 -13.12 -24.32 -5.23
C SER A 142 -12.91 -23.37 -4.05
N ASP A 143 -11.73 -23.34 -3.46
CA ASP A 143 -11.42 -22.42 -2.36
C ASP A 143 -11.31 -20.99 -2.88
N TRP A 144 -10.62 -20.81 -4.02
CA TRP A 144 -10.57 -19.54 -4.73
C TRP A 144 -11.96 -19.00 -5.08
N GLN A 145 -12.86 -19.86 -5.54
CA GLN A 145 -14.24 -19.46 -5.83
C GLN A 145 -15.00 -18.99 -4.58
N LYS A 146 -14.77 -19.61 -3.42
CA LYS A 146 -15.44 -19.23 -2.17
C LYS A 146 -14.94 -17.89 -1.63
N VAL A 147 -13.62 -17.64 -1.64
CA VAL A 147 -13.07 -16.35 -1.21
C VAL A 147 -13.46 -15.22 -2.17
N GLU A 148 -13.47 -15.49 -3.48
CA GLU A 148 -13.92 -14.51 -4.48
C GLU A 148 -15.38 -14.13 -4.29
N ALA A 149 -16.25 -15.10 -3.95
CA ALA A 149 -17.67 -14.84 -3.71
C ALA A 149 -17.95 -14.00 -2.45
N GLN A 150 -17.01 -13.91 -1.51
CA GLN A 150 -17.12 -13.04 -0.33
C GLN A 150 -16.84 -11.57 -0.66
N TRP A 151 -16.13 -11.30 -1.75
CA TRP A 151 -15.80 -9.94 -2.16
C TRP A 151 -16.91 -9.34 -3.02
N THR A 152 -17.63 -8.38 -2.45
CA THR A 152 -18.78 -7.72 -3.10
C THR A 152 -18.49 -6.31 -3.59
N ASN A 153 -17.32 -5.76 -3.27
CA ASN A 153 -16.97 -4.39 -3.62
C ASN A 153 -16.41 -4.33 -5.05
N ASN A 154 -17.03 -3.52 -5.91
CA ASN A 154 -16.59 -3.29 -7.29
C ASN A 154 -16.16 -1.83 -7.46
N GLU A 155 -15.25 -1.34 -6.61
CA GLU A 155 -14.67 -0.01 -6.81
C GLU A 155 -13.47 -0.09 -7.75
N ASP A 156 -13.49 0.73 -8.79
CA ASP A 156 -12.35 0.90 -9.69
C ASP A 156 -11.18 1.55 -8.95
N ASP A 157 -9.95 1.07 -9.22
CA ASP A 157 -8.75 1.69 -8.66
C ASP A 157 -8.67 3.17 -9.10
N PRO A 158 -8.64 4.12 -8.16
CA PRO A 158 -8.82 5.53 -8.48
C PRO A 158 -7.56 6.19 -9.10
N VAL A 159 -6.43 5.46 -9.19
CA VAL A 159 -5.16 5.92 -9.79
C VAL A 159 -4.72 5.05 -10.98
N PHE A 160 -4.94 3.74 -10.90
CA PHE A 160 -4.47 2.77 -11.91
C PHE A 160 -5.61 2.12 -12.71
N GLY A 161 -6.86 2.35 -12.34
CA GLY A 161 -8.04 1.86 -13.03
C GLY A 161 -8.33 2.60 -14.34
N GLU A 162 -9.40 2.17 -15.02
CA GLU A 162 -9.88 2.80 -16.25
C GLU A 162 -10.42 4.21 -15.99
N THR A 163 -11.15 4.36 -14.89
CA THR A 163 -11.71 5.64 -14.44
C THR A 163 -10.85 6.23 -13.32
N ILE A 164 -10.12 7.31 -13.63
CA ILE A 164 -9.28 7.99 -12.65
C ILE A 164 -10.14 8.95 -11.82
N ALA A 165 -10.09 8.84 -10.49
CA ALA A 165 -10.78 9.76 -9.60
C ALA A 165 -10.15 11.16 -9.72
N GLU A 166 -10.99 12.20 -9.78
CA GLU A 166 -10.54 13.59 -9.98
C GLU A 166 -9.45 14.00 -8.97
N ARG A 167 -9.63 13.58 -7.70
CA ARG A 167 -8.69 13.85 -6.61
C ARG A 167 -7.28 13.29 -6.81
N PHE A 168 -7.10 12.26 -7.64
CA PHE A 168 -5.79 11.65 -7.93
C PHE A 168 -5.35 11.80 -9.39
N SER A 169 -6.03 12.66 -10.16
CA SER A 169 -5.72 12.87 -11.58
C SER A 169 -4.27 13.30 -11.83
N GLN A 170 -3.69 14.09 -10.91
CA GLN A 170 -2.29 14.50 -11.01
C GLN A 170 -1.32 13.37 -10.68
N LEU A 171 -1.57 12.60 -9.62
CA LEU A 171 -0.79 11.41 -9.30
C LEU A 171 -0.81 10.40 -10.45
N ALA A 172 -1.99 10.05 -10.96
CA ALA A 172 -2.13 9.12 -12.09
C ALA A 172 -1.32 9.56 -13.31
N ARG A 173 -1.33 10.87 -13.64
CA ARG A 173 -0.52 11.41 -14.74
C ARG A 173 0.98 11.28 -14.49
N ARG A 174 1.46 11.52 -13.26
CA ARG A 174 2.89 11.43 -12.90
C ARG A 174 3.38 9.98 -12.97
N VAL A 175 2.59 9.05 -12.44
CA VAL A 175 2.89 7.62 -12.46
C VAL A 175 2.94 7.08 -13.91
N ARG A 176 2.05 7.55 -14.79
CA ARG A 176 2.09 7.22 -16.23
C ARG A 176 3.31 7.81 -16.95
N LYS A 177 3.77 9.01 -16.60
CA LYS A 177 4.98 9.62 -17.18
C LYS A 177 6.26 8.91 -16.76
N SER A 178 6.38 8.52 -15.50
CA SER A 178 7.53 7.75 -15.00
C SER A 178 7.71 6.41 -15.75
N ASN A 179 6.62 5.80 -16.23
CA ASN A 179 6.69 4.61 -17.10
C ASN A 179 7.28 4.89 -18.49
N ALA A 180 7.10 6.08 -19.05
CA ALA A 180 7.59 6.42 -20.38
C ALA A 180 9.09 6.80 -20.38
N GLU A 181 9.64 7.15 -19.21
CA GLU A 181 11.05 7.51 -19.04
C GLU A 181 11.93 6.30 -18.63
N SER A 182 11.33 5.13 -18.42
CA SER A 182 12.00 3.88 -18.05
C SER A 182 12.06 2.84 -19.19
N ILE A 183 11.83 3.26 -20.44
CA ILE A 183 11.96 2.43 -21.66
C ILE A 183 13.02 3.06 -22.58
#